data_AF-A0A934YX38-F1
#
_entry.id   AF-A0A934YX38-F1
#
_cell.length_a   1.000
_cell.length_b   1.000
_cell.length_c   1.000
_cell.angle_alpha   90.00
_cell.angle_beta   90.00
_cell.angle_gamma   90.00
#
_symmetry.space_group_name_H-M   'P 1'
#
loop_
_entity.id
_entity.type
_entity.pdbx_description
1 polymer ?
#
loop_
_entity_poly.entity_id
_entity_poly.type
_entity_poly.pdbx_seq_one_letter_code
_entity_poly.pdbx_strand_id
1 'polypeptide(L)'
;MLTLTSVLDGKLLPIVLIVGALVLYYVITTIFKAQRAIQELGIAPRTSKPNYAMVFLIMFGVAVAVSYGLKLGWDAGGAVINTLTLVAFPYIALVVFLIGSIYRYMNRGFQVSSLSSEFLERKKLFWGSQPFHYGLMWLFFGHLIAFLFPASVLAWNGEPVRLLILEMSAFAFGLATLLGLVLLIRRRLGSRKVMMVTNRMDMLVYVVLLVQILSGLIVAVANNWGSSWFASSITPFLRSLFAFNPDVAAVSALPWTVKMHIFSAFFIVAIIPFTRFIHFLVAPIDYIWRGYQVVIWNWSRKAIRTSGSYFPGKKGINH
;
A
#
# COMPACT_ATOMS: atom_id res chain seq x y z
N MET A 1 -23.02 -19.18 -27.95
CA MET A 1 -23.25 -18.50 -26.66
C MET A 1 -21.95 -17.80 -26.29
N LEU A 2 -21.76 -16.55 -26.75
CA LEU A 2 -20.60 -15.74 -26.37
C LEU A 2 -20.72 -15.45 -24.87
N THR A 3 -19.79 -15.98 -24.08
CA THR A 3 -19.79 -15.77 -22.63
C THR A 3 -19.58 -14.29 -22.35
N LEU A 4 -20.35 -13.74 -21.39
CA LEU A 4 -20.25 -12.35 -20.94
C LEU A 4 -18.79 -11.93 -20.61
N THR A 5 -17.94 -12.90 -20.31
CA THR A 5 -16.49 -12.79 -20.09
C THR A 5 -15.72 -12.27 -21.31
N SER A 6 -16.04 -12.69 -22.54
CA SER A 6 -15.32 -12.24 -23.74
C SER A 6 -15.65 -10.79 -24.13
N VAL A 7 -16.86 -10.33 -23.78
CA VAL A 7 -17.30 -8.94 -24.01
C VAL A 7 -16.74 -7.99 -22.96
N LEU A 8 -16.52 -8.48 -21.72
CA LEU A 8 -15.93 -7.70 -20.63
C LEU A 8 -14.40 -7.62 -20.75
N ASP A 9 -13.70 -8.68 -21.15
CA ASP A 9 -12.25 -8.65 -21.40
C ASP A 9 -11.87 -7.64 -22.50
N GLY A 10 -12.70 -7.52 -23.54
CA GLY A 10 -12.51 -6.53 -24.60
C GLY A 10 -12.79 -5.08 -24.21
N LYS A 11 -13.54 -4.83 -23.12
CA LYS A 11 -14.00 -3.50 -22.69
C LYS A 11 -13.34 -2.98 -21.41
N LEU A 12 -12.82 -3.86 -20.55
CA LEU A 12 -12.11 -3.47 -19.34
C LEU A 12 -10.68 -3.00 -19.65
N LEU A 13 -10.00 -3.65 -20.59
CA LEU A 13 -8.69 -3.22 -21.07
C LEU A 13 -8.70 -1.76 -21.55
N PRO A 14 -9.63 -1.30 -22.41
CA PRO A 14 -9.67 0.10 -22.83
C PRO A 14 -10.02 1.05 -21.67
N ILE A 15 -10.84 0.68 -20.69
CA ILE A 15 -11.13 1.56 -19.55
C ILE A 15 -9.87 1.75 -18.69
N VAL A 16 -9.15 0.67 -18.38
CA VAL A 16 -7.89 0.75 -17.61
C VAL A 16 -6.82 1.51 -18.40
N LEU A 17 -6.75 1.31 -19.71
CA LEU A 17 -5.86 2.07 -20.59
C LEU A 17 -6.26 3.55 -20.68
N ILE A 18 -7.55 3.88 -20.71
CA ILE A 18 -8.05 5.27 -20.72
C ILE A 18 -7.71 5.95 -19.40
N VAL A 19 -7.94 5.29 -18.26
CA VAL A 19 -7.59 5.85 -16.95
C VAL A 19 -6.06 6.00 -16.83
N GLY A 20 -5.29 5.00 -17.26
CA GLY A 20 -3.83 5.07 -17.33
C GLY A 20 -3.32 6.19 -18.25
N ALA A 21 -3.94 6.38 -19.41
CA ALA A 21 -3.62 7.41 -20.38
C ALA A 21 -4.00 8.81 -19.88
N LEU A 22 -5.13 8.95 -19.18
CA LEU A 22 -5.54 10.21 -18.54
C LEU A 22 -4.57 10.60 -17.42
N VAL A 23 -4.12 9.63 -16.61
CA VAL A 23 -3.08 9.84 -15.60
C VAL A 23 -1.78 10.27 -16.27
N LEU A 24 -1.35 9.57 -17.33
CA LEU A 24 -0.14 9.89 -18.09
C LEU A 24 -0.21 11.28 -18.73
N TYR A 25 -1.31 11.61 -19.41
CA TYR A 25 -1.57 12.92 -20.04
C TYR A 25 -1.54 14.05 -19.01
N TYR A 26 -2.19 13.86 -17.85
CA TYR A 26 -2.19 14.85 -16.79
C TYR A 26 -0.78 15.09 -16.24
N VAL A 27 0.03 14.04 -16.08
CA VAL A 27 1.42 14.16 -15.63
C VAL A 27 2.26 14.92 -16.67
N ILE A 28 2.17 14.55 -17.95
CA ILE A 28 2.93 15.19 -19.04
C ILE A 28 2.59 16.67 -19.15
N THR A 29 1.30 17.02 -19.17
CA THR A 29 0.86 18.42 -19.28
C THR A 29 1.32 19.27 -18.09
N THR A 30 1.38 18.69 -16.89
CA THR A 30 1.89 19.37 -15.70
C THR A 30 3.41 19.62 -15.78
N ILE A 31 4.17 18.69 -16.36
CA ILE A 31 5.62 18.85 -16.60
C ILE A 31 5.87 20.02 -17.56
N PHE A 32 5.18 20.06 -18.70
CA PHE A 32 5.35 21.12 -19.69
C PHE A 32 5.00 22.51 -19.14
N LYS A 33 3.92 22.62 -18.37
CA LYS A 33 3.54 23.88 -17.70
C LYS A 33 4.59 24.31 -16.67
N ALA A 34 5.13 23.36 -15.90
CA ALA A 34 6.18 23.66 -14.92
C ALA A 34 7.49 24.11 -15.58
N GLN A 35 7.88 23.50 -16.69
CA GLN A 35 9.10 23.86 -17.43
C GLN A 35 9.01 25.24 -18.09
N ARG A 36 7.88 25.57 -18.74
CA ARG A 36 7.66 26.91 -19.32
C ARG A 36 7.72 28.00 -18.26
N ALA A 37 7.07 27.78 -17.11
CA ALA A 37 7.10 28.73 -16.00
C ALA A 37 8.51 28.93 -15.39
N ILE A 38 9.41 27.94 -15.51
CA ILE A 38 10.80 28.08 -15.04
C ILE A 38 11.65 28.83 -16.07
N GLN A 39 11.43 28.60 -17.37
CA GLN A 39 12.08 29.35 -18.45
C GLN A 39 11.70 30.82 -18.45
N GLU A 40 10.43 31.15 -18.23
CA GLU A 40 9.93 32.54 -18.14
C GLU A 40 10.52 33.32 -16.96
N LEU A 41 10.99 32.64 -15.90
CA LEU A 41 11.51 33.28 -14.68
C LEU A 41 13.03 33.50 -14.69
N GLY A 42 13.76 33.06 -15.71
CA GLY A 42 15.21 33.32 -15.85
C GLY A 42 16.10 32.76 -14.73
N ILE A 43 15.62 31.80 -13.95
CA ILE A 43 16.33 31.27 -12.77
C ILE A 43 17.38 30.22 -13.24
N ALA A 44 18.66 30.47 -12.95
CA ALA A 44 19.74 29.52 -13.18
C ALA A 44 19.43 28.14 -12.55
N PRO A 45 19.80 27.02 -13.19
CA PRO A 45 19.46 25.69 -12.69
C PRO A 45 20.20 25.40 -11.38
N ARG A 46 19.53 25.61 -10.23
CA ARG A 46 19.94 25.02 -8.95
C ARG A 46 20.06 23.51 -9.15
N THR A 47 21.13 22.90 -8.60
CA THR A 47 21.39 21.44 -8.56
C THR A 47 20.12 20.64 -8.86
N SER A 48 20.02 20.13 -10.09
CA SER A 48 18.78 19.59 -10.66
C SER A 48 18.23 18.49 -9.73
N LYS A 49 17.21 18.83 -8.92
CA LYS A 49 16.48 17.81 -8.17
C LYS A 49 15.84 16.86 -9.19
N PRO A 50 15.86 15.54 -8.96
CA PRO A 50 15.28 14.61 -9.90
C PRO A 50 13.82 14.97 -10.16
N ASN A 51 13.45 14.99 -11.44
CA ASN A 51 12.07 15.22 -11.83
C ASN A 51 11.23 14.00 -11.38
N TYR A 52 10.62 14.09 -10.20
CA TYR A 52 9.87 12.97 -9.61
C TYR A 52 8.68 12.54 -10.47
N ALA A 53 8.12 13.43 -11.28
CA ALA A 53 7.10 13.05 -12.25
C ALA A 53 7.69 12.12 -13.32
N MET A 54 8.87 12.44 -13.85
CA MET A 54 9.58 11.55 -14.78
C MET A 54 9.97 10.22 -14.12
N VAL A 55 10.48 10.26 -12.88
CA VAL A 55 10.80 9.03 -12.13
C VAL A 55 9.57 8.16 -11.95
N PHE A 56 8.43 8.75 -11.60
CA PHE A 56 7.15 8.04 -11.48
C PHE A 56 6.74 7.40 -12.82
N LEU A 57 6.83 8.13 -13.93
CA LEU A 57 6.48 7.60 -15.25
C LEU A 57 7.39 6.45 -15.68
N ILE A 58 8.70 6.56 -15.45
CA ILE A 58 9.66 5.48 -15.73
C ILE A 58 9.32 4.25 -14.89
N MET A 59 9.13 4.41 -13.57
CA MET A 59 8.77 3.30 -12.68
C MET A 59 7.43 2.67 -13.07
N PHE A 60 6.46 3.49 -13.46
CA PHE A 60 5.16 3.00 -13.94
C PHE A 60 5.30 2.21 -15.25
N GLY A 61 6.07 2.73 -16.22
CA GLY A 61 6.36 2.02 -17.47
C GLY A 61 7.08 0.69 -17.24
N VAL A 62 8.06 0.67 -16.32
CA VAL A 62 8.74 -0.58 -15.89
C VAL A 62 7.74 -1.54 -15.24
N ALA A 63 6.87 -1.06 -14.34
CA ALA A 63 5.88 -1.91 -13.70
C ALA A 63 4.88 -2.51 -14.70
N VAL A 64 4.46 -1.75 -15.71
CA VAL A 64 3.62 -2.24 -16.81
C VAL A 64 4.37 -3.30 -17.62
N ALA A 65 5.64 -3.05 -17.98
CA ALA A 65 6.46 -4.02 -18.71
C ALA A 65 6.67 -5.32 -17.94
N VAL A 66 6.96 -5.23 -16.63
CA VAL A 66 7.08 -6.40 -15.74
C VAL A 66 5.76 -7.15 -15.64
N SER A 67 4.64 -6.44 -15.43
CA SER A 67 3.31 -7.06 -15.35
C SER A 67 2.94 -7.80 -16.64
N TYR A 68 3.27 -7.21 -17.80
CA TYR A 68 3.06 -7.83 -19.10
C TYR A 68 3.97 -9.05 -19.32
N GLY A 69 5.26 -8.95 -18.96
CA GLY A 69 6.19 -10.08 -19.03
C GLY A 69 5.76 -11.26 -18.15
N LEU A 70 5.29 -10.98 -16.92
CA LEU A 70 4.73 -12.00 -16.03
C LEU A 70 3.46 -12.64 -16.61
N LYS A 71 2.55 -11.82 -17.17
CA LYS A 71 1.36 -12.30 -17.89
C LYS A 71 1.74 -13.29 -19.00
N LEU A 72 2.68 -12.92 -19.88
CA LEU A 72 3.13 -13.80 -20.96
C LEU A 72 3.71 -15.11 -20.42
N GLY A 73 4.49 -15.05 -19.35
CA GLY A 73 5.03 -16.24 -18.69
C GLY A 73 3.95 -17.17 -18.15
N TRP A 74 2.94 -16.62 -17.47
CA TRP A 74 1.83 -17.41 -16.92
C TRP A 74 0.92 -17.98 -18.01
N ASP A 75 0.64 -17.21 -19.06
CA ASP A 75 -0.18 -17.65 -20.20
C ASP A 75 0.51 -18.78 -21.00
N ALA A 76 1.85 -18.80 -21.04
CA ALA A 76 2.63 -19.89 -21.62
C ALA A 76 2.61 -21.19 -20.80
N GLY A 77 1.92 -21.22 -19.64
CA GLY A 77 1.78 -22.43 -18.82
C GLY A 77 3.07 -22.88 -18.13
N GLY A 78 4.08 -22.01 -18.02
CA GLY A 78 5.40 -22.38 -17.51
C GLY A 78 5.37 -22.78 -16.04
N ALA A 79 5.64 -24.06 -15.72
CA ALA A 79 5.80 -24.53 -14.34
C ALA A 79 6.88 -23.73 -13.58
N VAL A 80 7.92 -23.29 -14.28
CA VAL A 80 9.01 -22.47 -13.75
C VAL A 80 8.49 -21.12 -13.23
N ILE A 81 7.68 -20.39 -14.02
CA ILE A 81 7.20 -19.07 -13.59
C ILE A 81 6.27 -19.18 -12.39
N ASN A 82 5.42 -20.21 -12.34
CA ASN A 82 4.55 -20.46 -11.20
C ASN A 82 5.37 -20.75 -9.94
N THR A 83 6.41 -21.58 -10.06
CA THR A 83 7.30 -21.88 -8.92
C THR A 83 8.04 -20.64 -8.45
N LEU A 84 8.60 -19.84 -9.36
CA LEU A 84 9.31 -18.62 -9.00
C LEU A 84 8.40 -17.58 -8.32
N THR A 85 7.21 -17.35 -8.88
CA THR A 85 6.31 -16.27 -8.43
C THR A 85 5.38 -16.65 -7.28
N LEU A 86 4.94 -17.91 -7.20
CA LEU A 86 3.97 -18.38 -6.21
C LEU A 86 4.61 -19.18 -5.07
N VAL A 87 5.87 -19.62 -5.20
CA VAL A 87 6.58 -20.37 -4.16
C VAL A 87 7.81 -19.62 -3.68
N ALA A 88 8.82 -19.45 -4.54
CA ALA A 88 10.11 -18.88 -4.14
C ALA A 88 9.98 -17.41 -3.69
N PHE A 89 9.28 -16.60 -4.48
CA PHE A 89 9.14 -15.17 -4.20
C PHE A 89 8.42 -14.85 -2.88
N PRO A 90 7.30 -15.51 -2.50
CA PRO A 90 6.71 -15.37 -1.18
C PRO A 90 7.68 -15.59 -0.02
N TYR A 91 8.50 -16.65 -0.05
CA TYR A 91 9.49 -16.89 1.00
C TYR A 91 10.56 -15.79 1.05
N ILE A 92 11.09 -15.38 -0.12
CA ILE A 92 12.05 -14.27 -0.20
C ILE A 92 11.44 -12.99 0.38
N ALA A 93 10.20 -12.67 0.00
CA ALA A 93 9.49 -11.50 0.49
C ALA A 93 9.32 -11.50 2.01
N LEU A 94 8.93 -12.64 2.59
CA LEU A 94 8.78 -12.79 4.05
C LEU A 94 10.11 -12.69 4.80
N VAL A 95 11.18 -13.30 4.28
CA VAL A 95 12.52 -13.22 4.89
C VAL A 95 13.05 -11.78 4.85
N VAL A 96 12.96 -11.12 3.70
CA VAL A 96 13.38 -9.72 3.54
C VAL A 96 12.56 -8.80 4.44
N PHE A 97 11.24 -9.01 4.49
CA PHE A 97 10.35 -8.27 5.38
C PHE A 97 10.77 -8.41 6.84
N LEU A 98 10.96 -9.63 7.34
CA LEU A 98 11.28 -9.89 8.74
C LEU A 98 12.64 -9.31 9.12
N ILE A 99 13.70 -9.71 8.42
CA ILE A 99 15.08 -9.30 8.73
C ILE A 99 15.23 -7.78 8.53
N GLY A 100 14.73 -7.24 7.42
CA GLY A 100 14.82 -5.82 7.11
C GLY A 100 14.07 -4.95 8.12
N SER A 101 12.90 -5.40 8.59
CA SER A 101 12.10 -4.63 9.55
C SER A 101 12.75 -4.62 10.93
N ILE A 102 13.26 -5.77 11.39
CA ILE A 102 14.01 -5.88 12.65
C ILE A 102 15.25 -4.97 12.61
N TYR A 103 16.06 -5.09 11.56
CA TYR A 103 17.26 -4.27 11.40
C TYR A 103 16.94 -2.77 11.39
N ARG A 104 15.92 -2.36 10.62
CA ARG A 104 15.54 -0.94 10.57
C ARG A 104 15.01 -0.44 11.91
N TYR A 105 14.25 -1.24 12.64
CA TYR A 105 13.74 -0.87 13.96
C TYR A 105 14.88 -0.72 14.97
N MET A 106 15.80 -1.68 15.03
CA MET A 106 16.91 -1.69 16.00
C MET A 106 18.00 -0.67 15.69
N ASN A 107 18.39 -0.55 14.42
CA ASN A 107 19.57 0.26 14.04
C ASN A 107 19.19 1.65 13.50
N ARG A 108 17.94 1.86 13.08
CA ARG A 108 17.48 3.08 12.41
C ARG A 108 16.11 3.54 12.94
N GLY A 109 15.89 3.44 14.26
CA GLY A 109 14.60 3.75 14.90
C GLY A 109 13.99 5.11 14.50
N PHE A 110 14.80 6.17 14.37
CA PHE A 110 14.31 7.49 13.92
C PHE A 110 13.74 7.52 12.49
N GLN A 111 14.08 6.53 11.66
CA GLN A 111 13.54 6.39 10.30
C GLN A 111 12.27 5.54 10.26
N VAL A 112 11.79 5.02 11.41
CA VAL A 112 10.51 4.33 11.54
C VAL A 112 9.42 5.37 11.79
N SER A 113 8.91 5.95 10.71
CA SER A 113 7.92 7.03 10.76
C SER A 113 7.00 7.00 9.54
N SER A 114 5.81 7.58 9.66
CA SER A 114 4.88 7.78 8.54
C SER A 114 5.39 8.79 7.51
N LEU A 115 6.40 9.60 7.85
CA LEU A 115 6.94 10.68 7.00
C LEU A 115 5.81 11.60 6.49
N SER A 116 5.03 12.16 7.43
CA SER A 116 3.90 13.03 7.08
C SER A 116 4.36 14.29 6.36
N SER A 117 3.62 14.67 5.31
CA SER A 117 3.79 15.93 4.58
C SER A 117 2.61 16.88 4.81
N GLU A 118 1.80 16.63 5.84
CA GLU A 118 0.60 17.41 6.14
C GLU A 118 0.89 18.88 6.41
N PHE A 119 1.96 19.15 7.17
CA PHE A 119 2.38 20.52 7.48
C PHE A 119 2.63 21.37 6.22
N LEU A 120 3.11 20.76 5.13
CA LEU A 120 3.40 21.46 3.87
C LEU A 120 2.14 21.73 3.04
N GLU A 121 1.15 20.84 3.13
CA GLU A 121 -0.12 20.95 2.42
C GLU A 121 -1.15 20.01 3.07
N ARG A 122 -2.12 20.58 3.79
CA ARG A 122 -3.16 19.83 4.53
C ARG A 122 -4.45 19.63 3.75
N LYS A 123 -4.92 20.66 3.03
CA LYS A 123 -6.28 20.69 2.47
C LYS A 123 -6.52 19.58 1.44
N LYS A 124 -5.58 19.36 0.50
CA LYS A 124 -5.67 18.29 -0.49
C LYS A 124 -5.28 16.94 0.11
N LEU A 125 -4.42 16.92 1.15
CA LEU A 125 -4.05 15.68 1.83
C LEU A 125 -5.26 14.99 2.44
N PHE A 126 -6.15 15.72 3.10
CA PHE A 126 -7.33 15.15 3.76
C PHE A 126 -8.17 14.32 2.78
N TRP A 127 -8.55 14.91 1.64
CA TRP A 127 -9.38 14.27 0.63
C TRP A 127 -8.72 13.09 -0.09
N GLY A 128 -7.39 13.01 -0.12
CA GLY A 128 -6.69 11.83 -0.63
C GLY A 128 -6.48 10.77 0.44
N SER A 129 -6.06 11.19 1.64
CA SER A 129 -5.61 10.31 2.71
C SER A 129 -6.76 9.57 3.38
N GLN A 130 -7.90 10.23 3.64
CA GLN A 130 -9.04 9.60 4.32
C GLN A 130 -9.65 8.45 3.52
N PRO A 131 -10.11 8.65 2.26
CA PRO A 131 -10.67 7.55 1.47
C PRO A 131 -9.63 6.46 1.18
N PHE A 132 -8.35 6.83 1.02
CA PHE A 132 -7.27 5.85 0.86
C PHE A 132 -7.13 4.93 2.07
N HIS A 133 -6.99 5.48 3.28
CA HIS A 133 -6.75 4.67 4.47
C HIS A 133 -8.00 3.92 4.93
N TYR A 134 -9.18 4.52 4.90
CA TYR A 134 -10.41 3.79 5.27
C TYR A 134 -10.70 2.65 4.29
N GLY A 135 -10.55 2.89 2.99
CA GLY A 135 -10.67 1.82 2.00
C GLY A 135 -9.62 0.73 2.20
N LEU A 136 -8.36 1.11 2.38
CA LEU A 136 -7.27 0.16 2.61
C LEU A 136 -7.47 -0.67 3.88
N MET A 137 -7.93 -0.06 4.98
CA MET A 137 -8.21 -0.77 6.24
C MET A 137 -9.33 -1.79 6.06
N TRP A 138 -10.43 -1.40 5.41
CA TRP A 138 -11.54 -2.33 5.14
C TRP A 138 -11.07 -3.53 4.31
N LEU A 139 -10.32 -3.27 3.24
CA LEU A 139 -9.77 -4.32 2.38
C LEU A 139 -8.79 -5.21 3.13
N PHE A 140 -7.84 -4.62 3.87
CA PHE A 140 -6.84 -5.36 4.62
C PHE A 140 -7.48 -6.29 5.65
N PHE A 141 -8.39 -5.78 6.48
CA PHE A 141 -9.08 -6.61 7.48
C PHE A 141 -10.04 -7.62 6.83
N GLY A 142 -10.68 -7.27 5.71
CA GLY A 142 -11.49 -8.23 4.94
C GLY A 142 -10.67 -9.42 4.46
N HIS A 143 -9.49 -9.19 3.87
CA HIS A 143 -8.57 -10.25 3.46
C HIS A 143 -8.08 -11.07 4.66
N LEU A 144 -7.74 -10.38 5.77
CA LEU A 144 -7.27 -11.04 6.98
C LEU A 144 -8.34 -11.94 7.59
N ILE A 145 -9.59 -11.48 7.67
CA ILE A 145 -10.73 -12.26 8.18
C ILE A 145 -10.97 -13.48 7.28
N ALA A 146 -10.94 -13.32 5.96
CA ALA A 146 -11.13 -14.43 5.03
C ALA A 146 -10.02 -15.49 5.14
N PHE A 147 -8.77 -15.06 5.40
CA PHE A 147 -7.64 -15.97 5.62
C PHE A 147 -7.71 -16.70 6.97
N LEU A 148 -8.07 -15.98 8.05
CA LEU A 148 -8.13 -16.54 9.40
C LEU A 148 -9.36 -17.44 9.60
N PHE A 149 -10.52 -17.03 9.07
CA PHE A 149 -11.81 -17.67 9.29
C PHE A 149 -12.52 -18.05 7.97
N PRO A 150 -11.91 -18.88 7.10
CA PRO A 150 -12.46 -19.18 5.78
C PRO A 150 -13.83 -19.87 5.85
N ALA A 151 -14.04 -20.77 6.80
CA ALA A 151 -15.33 -21.45 6.99
C ALA A 151 -16.46 -20.48 7.35
N SER A 152 -16.16 -19.49 8.20
CA SER A 152 -17.14 -18.46 8.58
C SER A 152 -17.49 -17.55 7.40
N VAL A 153 -16.53 -17.22 6.55
CA VAL A 153 -16.79 -16.46 5.31
C VAL A 153 -17.65 -17.27 4.34
N LEU A 154 -17.35 -18.56 4.14
CA LEU A 154 -18.16 -19.43 3.30
C LEU A 154 -19.59 -19.58 3.84
N ALA A 155 -19.75 -19.73 5.15
CA ALA A 155 -21.07 -19.79 5.79
C ALA A 155 -21.84 -18.46 5.66
N TRP A 156 -21.16 -17.31 5.78
CA TRP A 156 -21.75 -15.99 5.54
C TRP A 156 -22.23 -15.85 4.09
N ASN A 157 -21.40 -16.30 3.14
CA ASN A 157 -21.66 -16.25 1.71
C ASN A 157 -22.71 -17.27 1.23
N GLY A 158 -23.09 -18.23 2.08
CA GLY A 158 -24.16 -19.18 1.79
C GLY A 158 -25.53 -18.52 1.60
N GLU A 159 -25.71 -17.31 2.13
CA GLU A 159 -26.89 -16.48 1.89
C GLU A 159 -26.60 -15.43 0.79
N PRO A 160 -27.30 -15.43 -0.36
CA PRO A 160 -26.99 -14.56 -1.50
C PRO A 160 -26.97 -13.07 -1.16
N VAL A 161 -27.88 -12.59 -0.29
CA VAL A 161 -27.92 -11.19 0.11
C VAL A 161 -26.66 -10.80 0.89
N ARG A 162 -26.17 -11.68 1.77
CA ARG A 162 -24.96 -11.46 2.58
C ARG A 162 -23.70 -11.46 1.74
N LEU A 163 -23.61 -12.37 0.76
CA LEU A 163 -22.54 -12.40 -0.23
C LEU A 163 -22.49 -11.10 -1.04
N LEU A 164 -23.63 -10.64 -1.56
CA LEU A 164 -23.72 -9.40 -2.32
C LEU A 164 -23.29 -8.18 -1.49
N ILE A 165 -23.75 -8.08 -0.23
CA ILE A 165 -23.33 -7.00 0.67
C ILE A 165 -21.81 -6.99 0.85
N LEU A 166 -21.20 -8.16 1.06
CA LEU A 166 -19.75 -8.29 1.23
C LEU A 166 -19.01 -7.87 -0.05
N GLU A 167 -19.37 -8.42 -1.21
CA GLU A 167 -18.70 -8.12 -2.48
C GLU A 167 -18.86 -6.65 -2.89
N MET A 168 -20.08 -6.10 -2.80
CA MET A 168 -20.34 -4.70 -3.18
C MET A 168 -19.64 -3.72 -2.23
N SER A 169 -19.65 -3.98 -0.93
CA SER A 169 -18.94 -3.12 0.03
C SER A 169 -17.43 -3.19 -0.19
N ALA A 170 -16.85 -4.39 -0.35
CA ALA A 170 -15.44 -4.55 -0.67
C ALA A 170 -15.05 -3.82 -1.97
N PHE A 171 -15.86 -3.93 -3.02
CA PHE A 171 -15.63 -3.22 -4.27
C PHE A 171 -15.71 -1.69 -4.11
N ALA A 172 -16.70 -1.18 -3.37
CA ALA A 172 -16.83 0.25 -3.08
C ALA A 172 -15.62 0.80 -2.33
N PHE A 173 -15.12 0.08 -1.32
CA PHE A 173 -13.90 0.46 -0.60
C PHE A 173 -12.63 0.31 -1.47
N GLY A 174 -12.62 -0.64 -2.42
CA GLY A 174 -11.63 -0.71 -3.51
C GLY A 174 -11.56 0.57 -4.33
N LEU A 175 -12.71 1.07 -4.79
CA LEU A 175 -12.82 2.31 -5.54
C LEU A 175 -12.41 3.53 -4.69
N ALA A 176 -12.82 3.57 -3.42
CA ALA A 176 -12.42 4.62 -2.48
C ALA A 176 -10.89 4.65 -2.30
N THR A 177 -10.26 3.47 -2.18
CA THR A 177 -8.80 3.34 -2.07
C THR A 177 -8.10 3.86 -3.32
N LEU A 178 -8.59 3.47 -4.52
CA LEU A 178 -8.04 3.94 -5.78
C LEU A 178 -8.16 5.47 -5.93
N LEU A 179 -9.36 6.01 -5.65
CA LEU A 179 -9.61 7.44 -5.71
C LEU A 179 -8.66 8.21 -4.77
N GLY A 180 -8.54 7.75 -3.52
CA GLY A 180 -7.63 8.33 -2.55
C GLY A 180 -6.18 8.31 -3.03
N LEU A 181 -5.72 7.18 -3.59
CA LEU A 181 -4.37 7.06 -4.14
C LEU A 181 -4.12 8.02 -5.30
N VAL A 182 -5.06 8.12 -6.25
CA VAL A 182 -4.95 9.06 -7.39
C VAL A 182 -4.86 10.50 -6.89
N LEU A 183 -5.67 10.88 -5.91
CA LEU A 183 -5.61 12.21 -5.29
C LEU A 183 -4.27 12.46 -4.57
N LEU A 184 -3.71 11.46 -3.89
CA LEU A 184 -2.39 11.55 -3.25
C LEU A 184 -1.25 11.70 -4.26
N ILE A 185 -1.28 10.95 -5.37
CA ILE A 185 -0.32 11.08 -6.47
C ILE A 185 -0.41 12.48 -7.08
N ARG A 186 -1.63 12.92 -7.42
CA ARG A 186 -1.90 14.26 -7.97
C ARG A 186 -1.39 15.36 -7.04
N ARG A 187 -1.64 15.22 -5.74
CA ARG A 187 -1.15 16.16 -4.72
C ARG A 187 0.38 16.21 -4.70
N ARG A 188 1.04 15.04 -4.69
CA ARG A 188 2.49 14.96 -4.55
C ARG A 188 3.22 15.53 -5.76
N LEU A 189 2.78 15.19 -6.98
CA LEU A 189 3.39 15.68 -8.22
C LEU A 189 2.99 17.13 -8.56
N GLY A 190 1.84 17.59 -8.10
CA GLY A 190 1.35 18.95 -8.38
C GLY A 190 1.81 20.04 -7.40
N SER A 191 2.33 19.69 -6.22
CA SER A 191 2.72 20.66 -5.19
C SER A 191 4.24 20.80 -5.08
N ARG A 192 4.76 21.99 -5.40
CA ARG A 192 6.20 22.31 -5.27
C ARG A 192 6.73 22.02 -3.85
N LYS A 193 5.97 22.37 -2.80
CA LYS A 193 6.37 22.14 -1.40
C LYS A 193 6.52 20.65 -1.08
N VAL A 194 5.57 19.82 -1.52
CA VAL A 194 5.60 18.37 -1.25
C VAL A 194 6.69 17.68 -2.07
N MET A 195 6.91 18.11 -3.32
CA MET A 195 8.00 17.57 -4.15
C MET A 195 9.39 17.80 -3.53
N MET A 196 9.58 18.88 -2.75
CA MET A 196 10.86 19.18 -2.12
C MET A 196 11.31 18.16 -1.08
N VAL A 197 10.36 17.45 -0.46
CA VAL A 197 10.57 16.41 0.56
C VAL A 197 10.26 15.00 0.06
N THR A 198 9.95 14.85 -1.23
CA THR A 198 9.69 13.55 -1.86
C THR A 198 11.00 12.84 -2.18
N ASN A 199 10.97 11.51 -2.20
CA ASN A 199 12.09 10.66 -2.62
C ASN A 199 11.65 9.61 -3.66
N ARG A 200 12.60 8.83 -4.20
CA ARG A 200 12.33 7.80 -5.21
C ARG A 200 11.45 6.64 -4.68
N MET A 201 11.60 6.29 -3.39
CA MET A 201 10.82 5.22 -2.78
C MET A 201 9.34 5.60 -2.63
N ASP A 202 9.02 6.89 -2.47
CA ASP A 202 7.62 7.38 -2.50
C ASP A 202 6.98 7.12 -3.88
N MET A 203 7.75 7.29 -4.97
CA MET A 203 7.25 7.02 -6.33
C MET A 203 7.04 5.52 -6.54
N LEU A 204 8.00 4.70 -6.10
CA LEU A 204 7.89 3.24 -6.15
C LEU A 204 6.63 2.76 -5.40
N VAL A 205 6.41 3.26 -4.18
CA VAL A 205 5.22 2.95 -3.37
C VAL A 205 3.94 3.26 -4.13
N TYR A 206 3.83 4.42 -4.77
CA TYR A 206 2.63 4.75 -5.54
C TYR A 206 2.41 3.85 -6.75
N VAL A 207 3.47 3.50 -7.47
CA VAL A 207 3.38 2.59 -8.61
C VAL A 207 2.96 1.19 -8.16
N VAL A 208 3.56 0.65 -7.10
CA VAL A 208 3.24 -0.68 -6.58
C VAL A 208 1.80 -0.73 -6.06
N LEU A 209 1.35 0.30 -5.33
CA LEU A 209 -0.05 0.36 -4.87
C LEU A 209 -1.03 0.47 -6.04
N LEU A 210 -0.70 1.21 -7.10
CA LEU A 210 -1.53 1.26 -8.30
C LEU A 210 -1.67 -0.14 -8.91
N VAL A 211 -0.57 -0.88 -9.06
CA VAL A 211 -0.61 -2.26 -9.58
C VAL A 211 -1.46 -3.17 -8.68
N GLN A 212 -1.29 -3.09 -7.36
CA GLN A 212 -2.06 -3.89 -6.40
C GLN A 212 -3.56 -3.59 -6.46
N ILE A 213 -3.94 -2.31 -6.43
CA ILE A 213 -5.34 -1.89 -6.38
C ILE A 213 -6.02 -2.14 -7.72
N LEU A 214 -5.35 -1.84 -8.83
CA LEU A 214 -5.91 -2.08 -10.17
C LEU A 214 -6.08 -3.58 -10.44
N SER A 215 -5.08 -4.41 -10.12
CA SER A 215 -5.23 -5.87 -10.25
C SER A 215 -6.38 -6.39 -9.38
N GLY A 216 -6.54 -5.90 -8.15
CA GLY A 216 -7.63 -6.30 -7.26
C GLY A 216 -9.01 -5.88 -7.77
N LEU A 217 -9.15 -4.66 -8.29
CA LEU A 217 -10.41 -4.19 -8.89
C LEU A 217 -10.75 -4.95 -10.17
N ILE A 218 -9.75 -5.29 -11.00
CA ILE A 218 -9.96 -6.14 -12.17
C ILE A 218 -10.43 -7.52 -11.73
N VAL A 219 -9.82 -8.11 -10.69
CA VAL A 219 -10.25 -9.39 -10.14
C VAL A 219 -11.70 -9.30 -9.64
N ALA A 220 -12.08 -8.26 -8.91
CA ALA A 220 -13.43 -8.09 -8.40
C ALA A 220 -14.50 -7.98 -9.51
N VAL A 221 -14.17 -7.39 -10.66
CA VAL A 221 -15.11 -7.24 -11.79
C VAL A 221 -15.10 -8.45 -12.72
N ALA A 222 -13.94 -9.05 -12.97
CA ALA A 222 -13.80 -10.16 -13.93
C ALA A 222 -14.04 -11.54 -13.30
N ASN A 223 -13.78 -11.69 -12.00
CA ASN A 223 -13.87 -12.95 -11.27
C ASN A 223 -14.85 -12.80 -10.10
N ASN A 224 -16.13 -12.93 -10.43
CA ASN A 224 -17.22 -12.83 -9.45
C ASN A 224 -17.02 -13.78 -8.26
N TRP A 225 -17.60 -13.39 -7.13
CA TRP A 225 -17.58 -14.18 -5.89
C TRP A 225 -16.16 -14.38 -5.32
N GLY A 226 -15.38 -13.31 -5.43
CA GLY A 226 -14.02 -13.12 -4.89
C GLY A 226 -13.85 -13.74 -3.51
N SER A 227 -14.73 -13.37 -2.59
CA SER A 227 -14.69 -13.79 -1.19
C SER A 227 -14.84 -15.30 -0.99
N SER A 228 -15.66 -15.96 -1.82
CA SER A 228 -15.89 -17.40 -1.74
C SER A 228 -14.67 -18.19 -2.23
N TRP A 229 -14.18 -17.91 -3.45
CA TRP A 229 -13.02 -18.63 -3.98
C TRP A 229 -11.70 -18.22 -3.30
N PHE A 230 -11.63 -17.03 -2.71
CA PHE A 230 -10.52 -16.68 -1.82
C PHE A 230 -10.47 -17.59 -0.59
N ALA A 231 -11.62 -17.82 0.06
CA ALA A 231 -11.71 -18.69 1.22
C ALA A 231 -11.46 -20.17 0.87
N SER A 232 -11.92 -20.64 -0.29
CA SER A 232 -11.79 -22.05 -0.67
C SER A 232 -10.50 -22.41 -1.40
N SER A 233 -9.87 -21.48 -2.14
CA SER A 233 -8.69 -21.78 -2.97
C SER A 233 -7.44 -21.01 -2.54
N ILE A 234 -7.55 -19.71 -2.29
CA ILE A 234 -6.37 -18.89 -1.93
C ILE A 234 -5.95 -19.14 -0.48
N THR A 235 -6.91 -19.30 0.43
CA THR A 235 -6.61 -19.51 1.85
C THR A 235 -5.85 -20.82 2.09
N PRO A 236 -6.24 -21.98 1.52
CA PRO A 236 -5.43 -23.19 1.59
C PRO A 236 -4.02 -23.02 1.01
N PHE A 237 -3.87 -22.35 -0.13
CA PHE A 237 -2.55 -22.03 -0.70
C PHE A 237 -1.70 -21.20 0.26
N LEU A 238 -2.24 -20.10 0.81
CA LEU A 238 -1.50 -19.26 1.77
C LEU A 238 -1.11 -20.06 3.02
N ARG A 239 -2.01 -20.90 3.55
CA ARG A 239 -1.69 -21.78 4.69
C ARG A 239 -0.60 -22.79 4.35
N SER A 240 -0.60 -23.33 3.13
CA SER A 240 0.43 -24.27 2.65
C SER A 240 1.83 -23.64 2.62
N LEU A 241 1.94 -22.34 2.27
CA LEU A 241 3.19 -21.59 2.36
C LEU A 241 3.68 -21.48 3.81
N PHE A 242 2.81 -21.15 4.76
CA PHE A 242 3.18 -21.09 6.18
C PHE A 242 3.48 -22.46 6.79
N ALA A 243 2.93 -23.53 6.21
CA ALA A 243 3.24 -24.91 6.57
C ALA A 243 4.51 -25.45 5.90
N PHE A 244 5.22 -24.63 5.11
CA PHE A 244 6.42 -25.03 4.34
C PHE A 244 6.19 -26.22 3.39
N ASN A 245 4.94 -26.44 2.96
CA ASN A 245 4.56 -27.45 1.98
C ASN A 245 3.65 -26.81 0.92
N PRO A 246 4.21 -25.99 0.01
CA PRO A 246 3.45 -25.13 -0.89
C PRO A 246 2.62 -25.94 -1.89
N ASP A 247 1.30 -25.79 -1.84
CA ASP A 247 0.37 -26.33 -2.83
C ASP A 247 -0.13 -25.20 -3.75
N VAL A 248 0.40 -25.18 -4.97
CA VAL A 248 0.08 -24.19 -5.99
C VAL A 248 -0.95 -24.69 -7.01
N ALA A 249 -1.46 -25.92 -6.89
CA ALA A 249 -2.27 -26.53 -7.94
C ALA A 249 -3.51 -25.67 -8.25
N ALA A 250 -4.28 -25.30 -7.22
CA ALA A 250 -5.47 -24.46 -7.37
C ALA A 250 -5.15 -23.05 -7.89
N VAL A 251 -4.06 -22.42 -7.41
CA VAL A 251 -3.72 -21.03 -7.76
C VAL A 251 -3.08 -20.91 -9.14
N SER A 252 -2.33 -21.92 -9.57
CA SER A 252 -1.66 -21.93 -10.88
C SER A 252 -2.67 -21.88 -12.04
N ALA A 253 -3.84 -22.50 -11.86
CA ALA A 253 -4.96 -22.51 -12.80
C ALA A 253 -5.79 -21.22 -12.82
N LEU A 254 -5.61 -20.31 -11.84
CA LEU A 254 -6.36 -19.06 -11.81
C LEU A 254 -5.88 -18.08 -12.89
N PRO A 255 -6.74 -17.12 -13.30
CA PRO A 255 -6.36 -16.09 -14.25
C PRO A 255 -5.10 -15.32 -13.83
N TRP A 256 -4.35 -14.84 -14.81
CA TRP A 256 -3.12 -14.08 -14.57
C TRP A 256 -3.33 -12.87 -13.67
N THR A 257 -4.53 -12.26 -13.67
CA THR A 257 -4.86 -11.10 -12.83
C THR A 257 -4.84 -11.44 -11.35
N VAL A 258 -5.30 -12.63 -10.97
CA VAL A 258 -5.24 -13.13 -9.59
C VAL A 258 -3.79 -13.42 -9.19
N LYS A 259 -3.03 -14.09 -10.06
CA LYS A 259 -1.59 -14.36 -9.84
C LYS A 259 -0.79 -13.06 -9.71
N MET A 260 -1.10 -12.05 -10.52
CA MET A 260 -0.51 -10.72 -10.43
C MET A 260 -0.85 -10.04 -9.11
N HIS A 261 -2.11 -10.10 -8.67
CA HIS A 261 -2.54 -9.53 -7.39
C HIS A 261 -1.83 -10.17 -6.19
N ILE A 262 -1.64 -11.49 -6.21
CA ILE A 262 -0.87 -12.23 -5.20
C ILE A 262 0.60 -11.81 -5.24
N PHE A 263 1.20 -11.79 -6.43
CA PHE A 263 2.60 -11.40 -6.60
C PHE A 263 2.85 -9.97 -6.10
N SER A 264 2.01 -9.00 -6.49
CA SER A 264 2.17 -7.62 -6.02
C SER A 264 1.89 -7.46 -4.53
N ALA A 265 1.05 -8.32 -3.91
CA ALA A 265 0.85 -8.33 -2.47
C ALA A 265 2.13 -8.74 -1.72
N PHE A 266 2.79 -9.82 -2.16
CA PHE A 266 4.10 -10.21 -1.61
C PHE A 266 5.19 -9.19 -1.93
N PHE A 267 5.13 -8.52 -3.09
CA PHE A 267 6.05 -7.44 -3.41
C PHE A 267 5.89 -6.26 -2.44
N ILE A 268 4.65 -5.88 -2.09
CA ILE A 268 4.39 -4.89 -1.03
C ILE A 268 5.07 -5.31 0.27
N VAL A 269 4.88 -6.56 0.70
CA VAL A 269 5.51 -7.11 1.92
C VAL A 269 7.04 -6.97 1.87
N ALA A 270 7.66 -7.36 0.76
CA ALA A 270 9.11 -7.29 0.57
C ALA A 270 9.67 -5.85 0.68
N ILE A 271 8.92 -4.84 0.24
CA ILE A 271 9.39 -3.44 0.25
C ILE A 271 9.05 -2.68 1.55
N ILE A 272 8.28 -3.27 2.47
CA ILE A 272 7.96 -2.65 3.77
C ILE A 272 9.21 -2.11 4.49
N PRO A 273 10.28 -2.88 4.70
CA PRO A 273 11.43 -2.41 5.47
C PRO A 273 12.19 -1.26 4.80
N PHE A 274 12.02 -1.03 3.51
CA PHE A 274 12.77 0.00 2.76
C PHE A 274 11.94 1.24 2.44
N THR A 275 10.64 1.22 2.75
CA THR A 275 9.71 2.28 2.36
C THR A 275 9.04 2.91 3.57
N ARG A 276 8.18 3.89 3.31
CA ARG A 276 7.33 4.44 4.36
C ARG A 276 6.31 3.45 4.92
N PHE A 277 6.06 2.30 4.28
CA PHE A 277 5.10 1.30 4.78
C PHE A 277 5.43 0.76 6.17
N ILE A 278 6.67 0.88 6.63
CA ILE A 278 7.05 0.52 8.00
C ILE A 278 6.15 1.13 9.08
N HIS A 279 5.52 2.28 8.81
CA HIS A 279 4.58 2.92 9.74
C HIS A 279 3.37 2.03 10.10
N PHE A 280 3.01 1.07 9.24
CA PHE A 280 1.97 0.08 9.51
C PHE A 280 2.31 -0.80 10.72
N LEU A 281 3.60 -1.11 10.96
CA LEU A 281 4.04 -1.96 12.06
C LEU A 281 4.04 -1.24 13.42
N VAL A 282 3.93 0.09 13.43
CA VAL A 282 3.95 0.93 14.63
C VAL A 282 2.61 1.64 14.84
N ALA A 283 1.51 0.95 14.51
CA ALA A 283 0.17 1.43 14.81
C ALA A 283 0.02 1.64 16.33
N PRO A 284 -0.42 2.82 16.80
CA PRO A 284 -0.45 3.16 18.22
C PRO A 284 -1.67 2.55 18.93
N ILE A 285 -1.81 1.22 18.87
CA ILE A 285 -2.92 0.49 19.49
C ILE A 285 -2.84 0.61 21.02
N ASP A 286 -1.62 0.65 21.57
CA ASP A 286 -1.34 0.86 22.99
C ASP A 286 -1.93 2.17 23.55
N TYR A 287 -2.10 3.19 22.70
CA TYR A 287 -2.64 4.48 23.09
C TYR A 287 -4.08 4.39 23.62
N ILE A 288 -4.85 3.36 23.24
CA ILE A 288 -6.24 3.17 23.67
C ILE A 288 -6.33 3.00 25.19
N TRP A 289 -5.32 2.40 25.82
CA TRP A 289 -5.29 2.13 27.27
C TRP A 289 -4.10 2.78 27.99
N ARG A 290 -3.29 3.59 27.30
CA ARG A 290 -2.16 4.30 27.91
C ARG A 290 -2.66 5.52 28.69
N GLY A 291 -2.15 5.71 29.91
CA GLY A 291 -2.40 6.94 30.68
C GLY A 291 -1.91 8.19 29.95
N TYR A 292 -2.63 9.31 30.12
CA TYR A 292 -2.29 10.58 29.45
C TYR A 292 -0.88 11.08 29.80
N GLN A 293 -0.48 10.96 31.06
CA GLN A 293 0.85 11.38 31.52
C GLN A 293 1.78 10.17 31.59
N VAL A 294 2.83 10.19 30.76
CA VAL A 294 3.92 9.21 30.80
C VAL A 294 5.13 9.87 31.46
N VAL A 295 5.47 9.43 32.67
CA VAL A 295 6.65 9.93 33.40
C VAL A 295 7.79 8.95 33.22
N ILE A 296 8.82 9.36 32.48
CA ILE A 296 10.06 8.60 32.31
C ILE A 296 11.06 9.12 33.34
N TRP A 297 11.35 8.31 34.35
CA TRP A 297 12.33 8.64 35.38
C TRP A 297 13.74 8.35 34.85
N ASN A 298 14.60 9.37 34.84
CA ASN A 298 16.02 9.22 34.46
C ASN A 298 16.90 8.81 35.65
N TRP A 299 16.30 8.30 36.74
CA TRP A 299 16.98 7.85 37.95
C TRP A 299 16.36 6.56 38.51
N SER A 300 17.08 5.89 39.42
CA SER A 300 16.57 4.72 40.15
C SER A 300 15.42 5.11 41.08
N ARG A 301 14.22 4.55 40.86
CA ARG A 301 13.05 4.75 41.75
C ARG A 301 13.27 4.24 43.18
N LYS A 302 14.26 3.37 43.40
CA LYS A 302 14.64 2.85 44.73
C LYS A 302 15.64 3.75 45.46
N ALA A 303 16.27 4.68 44.77
CA ALA A 303 17.11 5.70 45.39
C ALA A 303 16.20 6.85 45.87
N ILE A 304 15.62 6.71 47.06
CA ILE A 304 14.85 7.79 47.69
C ILE A 304 15.81 8.97 47.91
N ARG A 305 15.58 10.08 47.21
CA ARG A 305 16.24 11.35 47.53
C ARG A 305 15.60 11.91 48.79
N THR A 306 16.29 11.86 49.92
CA THR A 306 16.03 12.79 51.01
C THR A 306 16.43 14.18 50.52
N SER A 307 15.45 15.03 50.23
CA SER A 307 15.73 16.44 49.94
C SER A 307 16.32 17.05 51.21
N GLY A 308 17.64 17.18 51.28
CA GLY A 308 18.35 17.72 52.44
C GLY A 308 18.21 19.25 52.58
N SER A 309 17.62 19.91 51.58
CA SER A 309 17.48 21.35 51.55
C SER A 309 16.11 21.74 50.98
N TYR A 310 15.09 21.68 51.83
CA TYR A 310 13.90 22.48 51.60
C TYR A 310 14.29 23.95 51.75
N PHE A 311 14.47 24.65 50.63
CA PHE A 311 14.55 26.11 50.64
C PHE A 311 13.12 26.65 50.60
N PRO A 312 12.57 27.18 51.70
CA PRO A 312 11.31 27.90 51.64
C PRO A 312 11.53 29.09 50.71
N GLY A 313 10.90 29.07 49.54
CA GLY A 313 10.93 30.21 48.63
C GLY A 313 10.50 31.47 49.37
N LYS A 314 11.17 32.60 49.11
CA LYS A 314 10.80 33.89 49.71
C LYS A 314 9.35 34.19 49.32
N LYS A 315 8.48 34.34 50.33
CA LYS A 315 7.08 34.72 50.13
C LYS A 315 7.06 36.02 49.33
N GLY A 316 6.34 36.04 48.21
CA GLY A 316 6.21 37.24 47.38
C GLY A 316 5.68 38.39 48.24
N ILE A 317 6.43 39.49 48.31
CA ILE A 317 5.95 40.73 48.90
C ILE A 317 5.05 41.34 47.84
N ASN A 318 3.74 41.26 48.06
CA ASN A 318 2.80 42.01 47.26
C ASN A 318 3.05 43.50 47.55
N HIS A 319 3.52 44.22 46.55
CA HIS A 319 3.50 45.68 46.49
C HIS A 319 2.33 46.12 45.63
#